data_AF-A0A1G8CXZ1-F1
#
_entry.id   AF-A0A1G8CXZ1-F1
#
_cell.length_a   1.000
_cell.length_b   1.000
_cell.length_c   1.000
_cell.angle_alpha   90.00
_cell.angle_beta   90.00
_cell.angle_gamma   90.00
#
_symmetry.space_group_name_H-M   'P 1'
#
loop_
_entity.id
_entity.type
_entity.pdbx_description
1 polymer ?
#
loop_
_entity_poly.entity_id
_entity_poly.type
_entity_poly.pdbx_seq_one_letter_code
_entity_poly.pdbx_strand_id
1 'polypeptide(L)'
;MGIEVLDSRFLDYRFTTADVVADNTSAARFVVGAPVPVEGIDLRLVGVVFEKNGQVVATAAGAASLGHPAAAVAWLVRRLATDGEGLTAGQVVLSGGLTAAVPVGPGDVVTATIDRLGSLELGCR
;
A
#
# COMPACT_ATOMS: atom_id res chain seq x y z
N MET A 1 1.73 9.14 -0.59
CA MET A 1 1.14 7.99 -1.31
C MET A 1 2.24 7.01 -1.65
N GLY A 2 1.93 5.73 -1.85
CA GLY A 2 2.92 4.75 -2.31
C GLY A 2 2.29 3.59 -3.06
N ILE A 3 3.14 2.89 -3.83
CA ILE A 3 2.83 1.62 -4.50
C ILE A 3 3.76 0.58 -3.89
N GLU A 4 3.19 -0.55 -3.46
CA GLU A 4 3.93 -1.70 -2.97
C GLU A 4 4.01 -2.77 -4.06
N VAL A 5 5.20 -3.38 -4.20
CA VAL A 5 5.43 -4.53 -5.07
C VAL A 5 5.61 -5.74 -4.17
N LEU A 6 4.68 -6.68 -4.31
CA LEU A 6 4.69 -7.96 -3.63
C LEU A 6 5.37 -9.01 -4.50
N ASP A 7 6.12 -9.91 -3.88
CA ASP A 7 6.77 -11.04 -4.54
C ASP A 7 6.84 -12.22 -3.57
N SER A 8 5.79 -13.04 -3.59
CA SER A 8 5.66 -14.20 -2.69
C SER A 8 6.74 -15.23 -2.99
N ARG A 9 7.43 -15.71 -1.95
CA ARG A 9 8.36 -16.85 -2.08
C ARG A 9 7.65 -18.21 -2.12
N PHE A 10 6.34 -18.23 -1.86
CA PHE A 10 5.48 -19.40 -2.04
C PHE A 10 4.88 -19.42 -3.45
N LEU A 11 4.85 -20.62 -4.05
CA LEU A 11 4.36 -20.85 -5.41
C LEU A 11 2.89 -20.41 -5.56
N ASP A 12 2.60 -19.76 -6.69
CA ASP A 12 1.26 -19.33 -7.09
C ASP A 12 0.51 -18.47 -6.06
N TYR A 13 1.23 -17.79 -5.16
CA TYR A 13 0.66 -17.02 -4.04
C TYR A 13 -0.26 -17.86 -3.13
N ARG A 14 0.03 -19.16 -3.00
CA ARG A 14 -0.69 -20.09 -2.13
C ARG A 14 0.07 -20.27 -0.83
N PHE A 15 -0.44 -19.65 0.23
CA PHE A 15 0.19 -19.67 1.54
C PHE A 15 -0.86 -19.52 2.65
N THR A 16 -0.52 -19.98 3.85
CA THR A 16 -1.29 -19.66 5.07
C THR A 16 -0.89 -18.28 5.60
N THR A 17 -1.59 -17.80 6.63
CA THR A 17 -1.18 -16.57 7.32
C THR A 17 0.19 -16.70 7.99
N ALA A 18 0.52 -17.86 8.56
CA ALA A 18 1.83 -18.06 9.18
C ALA A 18 2.96 -18.01 8.14
N ASP A 19 2.71 -18.61 6.96
CA ASP A 19 3.64 -18.61 5.83
C ASP A 19 3.93 -17.19 5.34
N VAL A 20 2.89 -16.37 5.10
CA VAL A 20 3.10 -15.00 4.60
C VAL A 20 3.77 -14.11 5.66
N VAL A 21 3.51 -14.32 6.95
CA VAL A 21 4.23 -13.63 8.03
C VAL A 21 5.70 -14.02 8.00
N ALA A 22 6.02 -15.31 7.83
CA ALA A 22 7.41 -15.78 7.70
C ALA A 22 8.11 -15.24 6.44
N ASP A 23 7.37 -15.02 5.35
CA ASP A 23 7.86 -14.40 4.10
C ASP A 23 7.91 -12.85 4.16
N ASN A 24 7.95 -12.27 5.37
CA ASN A 24 7.96 -10.82 5.56
C ASN A 24 6.81 -10.13 4.79
N THR A 25 5.61 -10.70 4.88
CA THR A 25 4.38 -10.24 4.22
C THR A 25 4.47 -10.18 2.69
N SER A 26 5.33 -11.02 2.09
CA SER A 26 5.65 -10.99 0.65
C SER A 26 6.19 -9.64 0.16
N ALA A 27 6.69 -8.81 1.07
CA ALA A 27 7.26 -7.52 0.71
C ALA A 27 8.51 -7.71 -0.17
N ALA A 28 8.59 -6.93 -1.25
CA ALA A 28 9.71 -6.97 -2.18
C ALA A 28 10.28 -5.59 -2.44
N ARG A 29 9.46 -4.65 -2.91
CA ARG A 29 9.83 -3.26 -3.19
C ARG A 29 8.67 -2.34 -2.88
N PHE A 30 8.95 -1.04 -2.78
CA PHE A 30 7.93 -0.01 -2.75
C PHE A 30 8.46 1.25 -3.39
N VAL A 31 7.54 2.11 -3.84
CA VAL A 31 7.83 3.49 -4.22
C VAL A 31 6.89 4.40 -3.46
N VAL A 32 7.43 5.52 -2.96
CA VAL A 32 6.66 6.57 -2.30
C VAL A 32 6.85 7.88 -3.04
N GLY A 33 5.75 8.60 -3.23
CA GLY A 33 5.79 9.97 -3.74
C GLY A 33 6.28 10.95 -2.68
N ALA A 34 6.38 12.22 -3.06
CA ALA A 34 6.66 13.30 -2.12
C ALA A 34 5.57 13.36 -1.01
N PRO A 35 5.93 13.74 0.22
CA PRO A 35 4.94 14.04 1.26
C PRO A 35 3.99 15.14 0.80
N VAL A 36 2.70 14.96 1.06
CA VAL A 36 1.66 15.96 0.77
C VAL A 36 0.91 16.31 2.05
N PRO A 37 0.55 17.59 2.27
CA PRO A 37 -0.33 17.99 3.36
C PRO A 37 -1.69 17.28 3.26
N VAL A 38 -2.25 16.89 4.40
CA VAL A 38 -3.54 16.17 4.47
C VAL A 38 -4.57 16.86 5.37
N GLU A 39 -4.22 18.03 5.90
CA GLU A 39 -5.08 18.84 6.74
C GLU A 39 -6.35 19.23 5.97
N GLY A 40 -7.52 18.98 6.57
CA GLY A 40 -8.81 19.23 5.93
C GLY A 40 -9.19 18.24 4.82
N ILE A 41 -8.47 17.11 4.69
CA ILE A 41 -8.84 16.00 3.81
C ILE A 41 -9.37 14.85 4.67
N ASP A 42 -10.59 14.41 4.41
CA ASP A 42 -11.09 13.14 4.97
C ASP A 42 -10.49 11.97 4.18
N LEU A 43 -9.43 11.38 4.71
CA LEU A 43 -8.71 10.28 4.08
C LEU A 43 -9.57 9.01 3.89
N ARG A 44 -10.75 8.92 4.49
CA ARG A 44 -11.67 7.81 4.23
C ARG A 44 -12.34 7.94 2.87
N LEU A 45 -12.57 9.19 2.45
CA LEU A 45 -13.40 9.54 1.30
C LEU A 45 -12.60 9.80 0.02
N VAL A 46 -11.26 9.84 0.10
CA VAL A 46 -10.42 9.99 -1.08
C VAL A 46 -10.64 8.81 -2.02
N GLY A 47 -10.93 9.10 -3.29
CA GLY A 47 -11.01 8.10 -4.35
C GLY A 47 -9.62 7.68 -4.81
N VAL A 48 -9.50 6.41 -5.20
CA VAL A 48 -8.27 5.82 -5.74
C VAL A 48 -8.59 5.24 -7.11
N VAL A 49 -7.76 5.56 -8.09
CA VAL A 49 -7.76 4.93 -9.42
C VAL A 49 -6.41 4.26 -9.61
N PHE A 50 -6.42 2.97 -9.91
CA PHE A 50 -5.23 2.20 -10.22
C PHE A 50 -5.28 1.73 -11.66
N GLU A 51 -4.27 2.10 -12.42
CA GLU A 51 -4.16 1.86 -13.86
C GLU A 51 -2.97 0.98 -14.17
N LYS A 52 -3.12 0.13 -15.18
CA LYS A 52 -2.03 -0.63 -15.80
C LYS A 52 -2.04 -0.31 -17.30
N ASN A 53 -0.94 0.21 -17.82
CA ASN A 53 -0.78 0.57 -19.23
C ASN A 53 -1.90 1.50 -19.73
N GLY A 54 -2.30 2.47 -18.90
CA GLY A 54 -3.36 3.45 -19.19
C GLY A 54 -4.79 2.88 -19.15
N GLN A 55 -4.98 1.67 -18.64
CA GLN A 55 -6.31 1.07 -18.42
C GLN A 55 -6.61 0.98 -16.93
N VAL A 56 -7.78 1.46 -16.50
CA VAL A 56 -8.23 1.32 -15.11
C VAL A 56 -8.44 -0.16 -14.80
N VAL A 57 -7.64 -0.69 -13.88
CA VAL A 57 -7.70 -2.09 -13.43
C VAL A 57 -8.34 -2.24 -12.05
N ALA A 58 -8.33 -1.19 -11.24
CA ALA A 58 -9.03 -1.16 -9.97
C ALA A 58 -9.39 0.28 -9.55
N THR A 59 -10.41 0.39 -8.71
CA THR A 59 -10.72 1.62 -7.97
C THR A 59 -10.97 1.28 -6.51
N ALA A 60 -10.76 2.25 -5.63
CA ALA A 60 -11.04 2.11 -4.21
C ALA A 60 -11.36 3.45 -3.56
N ALA A 61 -11.73 3.43 -2.29
CA ALA A 61 -11.72 4.59 -1.41
C ALA A 61 -10.67 4.37 -0.32
N GLY A 62 -10.14 5.44 0.27
CA GLY A 62 -9.18 5.33 1.37
C GLY A 62 -9.70 4.52 2.57
N ALA A 63 -11.01 4.47 2.78
CA ALA A 63 -11.67 3.61 3.77
C ALA A 63 -11.42 2.11 3.58
N ALA A 64 -10.95 1.66 2.41
CA ALA A 64 -10.57 0.26 2.18
C ALA A 64 -9.45 -0.20 3.13
N SER A 65 -8.60 0.71 3.61
CA SER A 65 -7.64 0.42 4.68
C SER A 65 -8.33 0.50 6.05
N LEU A 66 -8.87 -0.64 6.50
CA LEU A 66 -9.45 -0.82 7.85
C LEU A 66 -10.44 0.29 8.27
N GLY A 67 -11.21 0.84 7.34
CA GLY A 67 -12.17 1.93 7.57
C GLY A 67 -11.55 3.34 7.62
N HIS A 68 -10.23 3.45 7.83
CA HIS A 68 -9.45 4.69 7.75
C HIS A 68 -7.95 4.36 7.66
N PRO A 69 -7.14 4.94 6.74
CA PRO A 69 -5.72 4.60 6.61
C PRO A 69 -4.88 4.71 7.91
N ALA A 70 -5.10 5.77 8.70
CA ALA A 70 -4.49 5.92 10.02
C ALA A 70 -4.86 4.82 11.05
N ALA A 71 -5.96 4.09 10.87
CA ALA A 71 -6.33 2.98 11.75
C ALA A 71 -5.34 1.82 11.65
N ALA A 72 -4.80 1.54 10.46
CA ALA A 72 -3.74 0.55 10.26
C ALA A 72 -2.46 0.96 11.00
N VAL A 73 -2.07 2.23 10.93
CA VAL A 73 -0.92 2.77 11.66
C VAL A 73 -1.13 2.65 13.18
N ALA A 74 -2.32 3.01 13.66
CA ALA A 74 -2.65 2.90 15.08
C ALA A 74 -2.64 1.44 15.57
N TRP A 75 -3.08 0.50 14.72
CA TRP A 75 -2.99 -0.93 15.02
C TRP A 75 -1.53 -1.40 15.12
N LEU A 76 -0.69 -1.02 14.15
CA LEU A 76 0.74 -1.36 14.14
C LEU A 76 1.43 -0.86 15.40
N VAL A 77 1.22 0.42 15.77
CA VAL A 77 1.82 1.01 16.98
C VAL A 77 1.39 0.25 18.24
N ARG A 78 0.11 -0.11 18.36
CA ARG A 78 -0.38 -0.91 19.50
C ARG A 78 0.27 -2.30 19.55
N ARG A 79 0.50 -2.93 18.40
CA ARG A 79 1.17 -4.24 18.34
C ARG A 79 2.65 -4.14 18.70
N LEU A 80 3.37 -3.17 18.17
CA LEU A 80 4.79 -2.95 18.51
C LEU A 80 4.97 -2.69 20.02
N ALA A 81 4.05 -1.93 20.62
CA ALA A 81 4.10 -1.60 22.04
C ALA A 81 4.03 -2.83 22.95
N THR A 82 3.39 -3.94 22.55
CA THR A 82 3.38 -5.17 23.37
C THR A 82 4.75 -5.83 23.45
N ASP A 83 5.63 -5.53 22.50
CA ASP A 83 6.98 -6.06 22.40
C ASP A 83 8.01 -5.01 22.90
N GLY A 84 7.54 -3.90 23.48
CA GLY A 84 8.38 -2.80 23.98
C GLY A 84 8.94 -1.90 22.88
N GLU A 85 8.44 -2.03 21.66
CA GLU A 85 8.88 -1.28 20.49
C GLU A 85 7.91 -0.14 20.13
N GLY A 86 8.34 0.75 19.23
CA GLY A 86 7.54 1.86 18.73
C GLY A 86 8.09 2.42 17.43
N LEU A 87 7.32 3.32 16.83
CA LEU A 87 7.75 4.04 15.63
C LEU A 87 8.62 5.24 15.99
N THR A 88 9.60 5.54 15.16
CA THR A 88 10.46 6.73 15.28
C THR A 88 10.12 7.76 14.20
N ALA A 89 10.41 9.03 14.49
CA ALA A 89 10.16 10.12 13.55
C ALA A 89 10.92 9.89 12.23
N GLY A 90 10.24 10.10 11.10
CA GLY A 90 10.79 9.88 9.76
C GLY A 90 10.59 8.48 9.19
N GLN A 91 10.07 7.52 9.96
CA GLN A 91 9.68 6.23 9.42
C GLN A 91 8.48 6.33 8.48
N VAL A 92 8.49 5.50 7.45
CA VAL A 92 7.39 5.35 6.49
C VAL A 92 6.59 4.11 6.86
N VAL A 93 5.28 4.25 6.96
CA VAL A 93 4.34 3.14 7.18
C VAL A 93 3.44 2.99 5.96
N LEU A 94 3.47 1.82 5.33
CA LEU A 94 2.49 1.46 4.31
C LEU A 94 1.23 0.98 5.02
N SER A 95 0.13 1.73 4.90
CA SER A 95 -1.13 1.47 5.63
C SER A 95 -1.96 0.31 5.06
N GLY A 96 -1.35 -0.60 4.31
CA GLY A 96 -2.02 -1.68 3.60
C GLY A 96 -2.54 -1.30 2.21
N GLY A 97 -2.78 -2.33 1.39
CA GLY A 97 -3.30 -2.19 0.03
C GLY A 97 -4.75 -1.69 0.02
N LEU A 98 -5.02 -0.69 -0.81
CA LEU A 98 -6.38 -0.15 -1.02
C LEU A 98 -7.17 -0.92 -2.09
N THR A 99 -6.47 -1.61 -2.99
CA THR A 99 -7.05 -2.44 -4.06
C THR A 99 -6.51 -3.87 -3.94
N ALA A 100 -7.12 -4.80 -4.67
CA ALA A 100 -6.47 -6.07 -4.96
C ALA A 100 -5.14 -5.84 -5.69
N ALA A 101 -4.17 -6.71 -5.47
CA ALA A 101 -2.90 -6.68 -6.20
C ALA A 101 -3.14 -7.04 -7.68
N VAL A 102 -2.40 -6.39 -8.57
CA VAL A 102 -2.47 -6.62 -10.01
C VAL A 102 -1.14 -7.20 -10.48
N PRO A 103 -1.13 -8.33 -11.21
CA PRO A 103 0.10 -8.89 -11.76
C PRO A 103 0.76 -7.91 -12.75
N VAL A 104 2.07 -7.76 -12.63
CA VAL A 104 2.90 -6.94 -13.51
C VAL A 104 4.05 -7.79 -14.07
N GLY A 105 4.50 -7.45 -15.28
CA GLY A 105 5.68 -8.02 -15.92
C GLY A 105 6.59 -6.95 -16.52
N PRO A 106 7.74 -7.34 -17.07
CA PRO A 106 8.65 -6.41 -17.73
C PRO A 106 7.96 -5.61 -18.84
N GLY A 107 8.16 -4.29 -18.83
CA GLY A 107 7.56 -3.35 -19.78
C GLY A 107 6.20 -2.78 -19.36
N ASP A 108 5.56 -3.32 -18.32
CA ASP A 108 4.33 -2.75 -17.78
C ASP A 108 4.61 -1.42 -17.05
N VAL A 109 3.61 -0.54 -17.08
CA VAL A 109 3.57 0.68 -16.29
C VAL A 109 2.29 0.69 -15.47
N VAL A 110 2.42 0.92 -14.16
CA VAL A 110 1.27 1.09 -13.28
C VAL A 110 1.22 2.51 -12.72
N THR A 111 0.03 3.08 -12.64
CA THR A 111 -0.21 4.42 -12.11
C THR A 111 -1.27 4.35 -11.03
N ALA A 112 -0.96 4.90 -9.85
CA ALA A 112 -1.92 5.07 -8.76
C ALA A 112 -2.21 6.56 -8.59
N THR A 113 -3.47 6.95 -8.78
CA THR A 113 -3.95 8.31 -8.55
C THR A 113 -4.88 8.30 -7.36
N ILE A 114 -4.65 9.19 -6.40
CA ILE A 114 -5.53 9.37 -5.23
C ILE A 114 -6.04 10.81 -5.22
N ASP A 115 -7.35 10.95 -5.14
CA ASP A 115 -8.04 12.23 -5.09
C ASP A 115 -7.40 13.17 -4.06
N ARG A 116 -7.11 14.40 -4.49
CA ARG A 116 -6.46 15.47 -3.72
C ARG A 116 -5.03 15.18 -3.22
N LEU A 117 -4.49 13.98 -3.39
CA LEU A 117 -3.15 13.58 -2.93
C LEU A 117 -2.14 13.38 -4.07
N GLY A 118 -2.62 13.31 -5.32
CA GLY A 118 -1.79 13.31 -6.53
C GLY A 118 -1.76 11.96 -7.25
N SER A 119 -0.70 11.74 -8.04
CA SER A 119 -0.47 10.51 -8.79
C SER A 119 0.97 10.01 -8.63
N LEU A 120 1.17 8.70 -8.72
CA LEU A 120 2.47 8.03 -8.68
C LEU A 120 2.52 6.95 -9.75
N GLU A 121 3.57 6.96 -10.57
CA GLU A 121 3.81 5.99 -11.63
C GLU A 121 5.01 5.10 -11.27
N LEU A 122 4.90 3.81 -11.61
CA LEU A 122 5.98 2.84 -11.52
C LEU A 122 6.11 2.09 -12.85
N GLY A 123 7.27 2.21 -13.48
CA GLY A 123 7.64 1.39 -14.64
C GLY A 123 8.31 0.09 -14.20
N CYS A 124 7.79 -1.05 -14.65
CA CYS A 124 8.32 -2.38 -14.38
C CYS A 124 9.39 -2.71 -15.43
N ARG A 125 10.65 -2.86 -14.99
CA ARG A 125 11.81 -3.14 -15.84
C ARG A 125 12.53 -4.39 -15.37
#